data_AF-A0A8H7S903-F1
#
_entry.id   AF-A0A8H7S903-F1
#
_cell.length_a   1.000
_cell.length_b   1.000
_cell.length_c   1.000
_cell.angle_alpha   90.00
_cell.angle_beta   90.00
_cell.angle_gamma   90.00
#
_symmetry.space_group_name_H-M   'P 1'
#
loop_
_entity.id
_entity.type
_entity.pdbx_description
1 polymer ?
#
loop_
_entity_poly.entity_id
_entity_poly.type
_entity_poly.pdbx_seq_one_letter_code
_entity_poly.pdbx_strand_id
1 'polypeptide(L)' 'MFGVIRALPRGSSRLPMSAKRGHNYYKGTGTGAMGRHTKQGGYKIDWNRVRTFVVPDLEGFSLGPYVSRKTTPPKSSTQ' A
#
# COMPACT_ATOMS: atom_id res chain seq x y z
N MET A 1 -33.65 -12.25 1.39
CA MET A 1 -32.57 -11.34 0.95
C MET A 1 -32.35 -11.59 -0.52
N PHE A 2 -32.85 -10.69 -1.37
CA PHE A 2 -32.98 -10.89 -2.81
C PHE A 2 -31.63 -11.09 -3.49
N GLY A 3 -31.52 -12.18 -4.26
CA GLY A 3 -30.37 -12.52 -5.08
C GLY A 3 -30.11 -11.43 -6.12
N VAL A 4 -28.86 -10.95 -6.16
CA VAL A 4 -28.38 -10.08 -7.23
C VAL A 4 -28.43 -10.89 -8.52
N ILE A 5 -29.43 -10.62 -9.37
CA ILE A 5 -29.46 -11.13 -10.74
C ILE A 5 -28.27 -10.50 -11.47
N ARG A 6 -27.18 -11.27 -11.58
CA ARG A 6 -26.04 -10.92 -12.43
C ARG A 6 -26.52 -10.97 -13.88
N ALA A 7 -26.07 -10.02 -14.71
CA ALA A 7 -26.36 -9.91 -16.15
C ALA A 7 -27.64 -9.17 -16.60
N LEU A 8 -28.31 -8.38 -15.75
CA LEU A 8 -29.17 -7.31 -16.28
C LEU A 8 -28.27 -6.27 -16.98
N PRO A 9 -28.43 -6.01 -18.29
CA PRO A 9 -27.62 -5.03 -19.00
C PRO A 9 -27.99 -3.63 -18.49
N ARG A 10 -27.30 -3.18 -17.45
CA ARG A 10 -27.33 -1.78 -17.04
C ARG A 10 -26.35 -1.05 -17.95
N GLY A 11 -26.79 0.08 -18.51
CA GLY A 11 -25.92 0.95 -19.31
C GLY A 11 -24.67 1.39 -18.54
N SER A 12 -23.82 2.19 -19.18
CA SER A 12 -22.58 2.66 -18.55
C SER A 12 -22.84 3.31 -17.18
N SER A 13 -22.04 2.92 -16.19
CA SER A 13 -22.19 3.39 -14.81
C SER A 13 -21.22 4.52 -14.52
N ARG A 14 -21.67 5.56 -13.81
CA ARG A 14 -20.88 6.74 -13.39
C ARG A 14 -20.00 6.46 -12.16
N LEU A 15 -19.41 5.27 -12.09
CA LEU A 15 -18.50 4.89 -11.01
C LEU A 15 -17.07 5.34 -11.32
N PRO A 16 -16.21 5.53 -10.30
CA PRO A 16 -14.79 5.78 -10.52
C PRO A 16 -14.15 4.71 -11.40
N MET A 17 -13.37 5.13 -12.40
CA MET A 17 -12.64 4.21 -13.26
C MET A 17 -11.57 3.45 -12.47
N SER A 18 -11.46 2.14 -12.68
CA SER A 18 -10.38 1.31 -12.18
C SER A 18 -9.40 0.96 -13.30
N ALA A 19 -8.23 0.44 -12.95
CA ALA A 19 -7.24 -0.04 -13.94
C ALA A 19 -7.73 -1.22 -14.81
N LYS A 20 -8.92 -1.78 -14.52
CA LYS A 20 -9.52 -2.91 -15.25
C LYS A 20 -10.68 -2.48 -16.15
N ARG A 21 -10.93 -1.17 -16.28
CA ARG A 21 -12.00 -0.60 -17.10
C ARG A 21 -11.38 0.27 -18.21
N GLY A 22 -12.04 0.30 -19.37
CA GLY A 22 -11.60 1.10 -20.51
C GLY A 22 -10.55 0.40 -21.39
N HIS A 23 -10.51 0.76 -22.66
CA HIS A 23 -9.52 0.28 -23.63
C HIS A 23 -8.36 1.29 -23.70
N ASN A 24 -7.11 0.82 -23.66
CA ASN A 24 -5.90 1.67 -23.61
C ASN A 24 -5.90 2.71 -22.46
N TYR A 25 -6.63 2.44 -21.38
CA TYR A 25 -6.65 3.30 -20.20
C TYR A 25 -5.69 2.78 -19.13
N TYR A 26 -4.59 3.50 -18.90
CA TYR A 26 -3.67 3.20 -17.83
C TYR A 26 -4.04 3.99 -16.56
N LYS A 27 -4.17 3.29 -15.43
CA LYS A 27 -4.35 3.89 -14.11
C LYS A 27 -3.43 3.22 -13.10
N GLY A 28 -2.61 4.02 -12.42
CA GLY A 28 -1.70 3.54 -11.38
C GLY A 28 -2.41 3.18 -10.07
N THR A 29 -1.68 2.52 -9.17
CA THR A 29 -2.15 2.05 -7.85
C THR A 29 -1.58 2.83 -6.67
N GLY A 30 -0.88 3.95 -6.92
CA GLY A 30 -0.32 4.79 -5.86
C GLY A 30 1.02 4.34 -5.28
N THR A 31 1.78 3.48 -5.99
CA THR A 31 3.08 2.95 -5.52
C THR A 31 4.22 3.99 -5.48
N GLY A 32 4.05 5.13 -6.17
CA GLY A 32 5.10 6.14 -6.36
C GLY A 32 6.06 5.80 -7.52
N ALA A 33 6.83 6.79 -7.98
CA ALA A 33 7.75 6.64 -9.11
C ALA A 33 9.16 6.22 -8.65
N MET A 34 9.67 5.09 -9.13
CA MET A 34 10.99 4.53 -8.78
C MET A 34 12.09 4.90 -9.79
N GLY A 35 11.81 5.81 -10.71
CA GLY A 35 12.68 6.06 -11.86
C GLY A 35 11.98 6.89 -12.93
N ARG A 36 12.39 6.71 -14.19
CA ARG A 36 11.86 7.47 -15.32
C ARG A 36 11.74 6.62 -16.60
N HIS A 37 10.79 6.97 -17.45
CA HIS A 37 10.72 6.45 -18.81
C HIS A 37 11.83 7.02 -19.69
N THR A 38 12.24 6.24 -20.68
CA THR A 38 13.19 6.61 -21.74
C THR A 38 12.44 7.02 -23.00
N LYS A 39 13.12 7.70 -23.92
CA LYS A 39 12.53 8.15 -25.20
C LYS A 39 11.92 7.01 -26.02
N GLN A 40 12.47 5.80 -25.92
CA GLN A 40 12.04 4.61 -26.66
C GLN A 40 11.11 3.69 -25.85
N GLY A 41 10.47 4.20 -24.78
CA GLY A 41 9.48 3.45 -24.02
C GLY A 41 10.03 2.51 -22.93
N GLY A 42 11.34 2.31 -22.86
CA GLY A 42 11.98 1.60 -21.73
C GLY A 42 11.88 2.38 -20.41
N TYR A 43 12.23 1.73 -19.30
CA TYR A 43 12.22 2.34 -17.95
C TYR A 43 13.61 2.23 -17.31
N LYS A 44 14.10 3.33 -16.73
CA LYS A 44 15.37 3.38 -15.97
C LYS A 44 15.08 3.64 -14.50
N ILE A 45 15.54 2.74 -13.64
CA ILE A 45 15.38 2.81 -12.18
C ILE A 45 16.36 3.84 -11.61
N ASP A 46 15.87 4.69 -10.72
CA ASP A 46 16.68 5.60 -9.90
C ASP A 46 16.81 5.00 -8.51
N TRP A 47 17.98 4.43 -8.20
CA TRP A 47 18.22 3.73 -6.93
C TRP A 47 18.06 4.62 -5.70
N ASN A 48 18.20 5.94 -5.83
CA ASN A 48 17.96 6.87 -4.72
C ASN A 48 16.48 6.99 -4.35
N ARG A 49 15.57 6.59 -5.25
CA ARG A 49 14.11 6.61 -5.01
C ARG A 49 13.57 5.25 -4.57
N VAL A 50 14.38 4.20 -4.68
CA VAL A 50 13.98 2.86 -4.26
C VAL A 50 13.96 2.82 -2.74
N ARG A 51 12.80 2.46 -2.17
CA ARG A 51 12.63 2.35 -0.72
C ARG A 51 13.35 1.12 -0.20
N THR A 52 14.23 1.30 0.78
CA THR A 52 14.91 0.21 1.48
C THR A 52 14.40 0.14 2.92
N PHE A 53 14.14 -1.08 3.40
CA PHE A 53 13.78 -1.32 4.80
C PHE A 53 15.02 -1.89 5.48
N VAL A 54 15.74 -1.04 6.22
CA VAL A 54 16.94 -1.44 6.95
C VAL A 54 16.50 -2.22 8.18
N VAL A 55 16.78 -3.52 8.18
CA VAL A 55 16.48 -4.42 9.29
C VAL A 55 17.67 -4.38 10.27
N PRO A 56 17.46 -4.05 11.55
CA PRO A 56 18.52 -4.11 12.56
C PRO A 56 18.84 -5.57 12.92
N ASP A 57 20.00 -5.79 13.52
CA ASP A 57 20.29 -7.06 14.16
C ASP A 57 19.43 -7.22 15.43
N LEU A 58 18.83 -8.39 15.59
CA LEU A 58 17.92 -8.73 16.68
C LEU A 58 18.47 -9.85 17.57
N GLU A 59 19.70 -10.29 17.35
CA GLU A 59 20.34 -11.28 18.22
C GLU A 59 20.45 -10.75 19.66
N GLY A 60 19.91 -11.50 20.63
CA GLY A 60 19.86 -11.08 22.04
C GLY A 60 18.77 -10.06 22.39
N PHE A 61 17.87 -9.70 21.46
CA PHE A 61 16.78 -8.77 21.75
C PHE A 61 15.73 -9.38 22.70
N SER A 62 15.58 -8.80 23.89
CA SER A 62 14.77 -9.35 24.98
C SER A 62 13.30 -8.90 24.98
N LEU A 63 12.95 -7.89 24.19
CA LEU A 63 11.61 -7.32 24.19
C LEU A 63 10.69 -8.06 23.22
N GLY A 64 9.50 -8.42 23.71
CA GLY A 64 8.43 -8.98 22.88
C GLY A 64 7.45 -7.89 22.39
N PRO A 65 6.58 -8.23 21.42
CA PRO A 65 5.55 -7.31 20.92
C PRO A 65 4.43 -7.01 21.95
N TYR A 66 4.39 -7.75 23.05
CA TYR A 66 3.37 -7.64 24.10
C TYR A 66 4.01 -7.48 25.48
N VAL A 67 3.26 -6.86 26.38
CA VAL A 67 3.65 -6.65 27.78
C VAL A 67 2.74 -7.47 28.70
N SER A 68 3.26 -7.89 29.86
CA SER A 68 2.47 -8.57 30.88
C SER A 68 1.32 -7.69 31.38
N ARG A 69 0.12 -8.27 31.49
CA ARG A 69 -1.08 -7.62 32.04
C ARG A 69 -0.94 -7.16 33.49
N LYS A 70 0.03 -7.68 34.23
CA LYS A 70 0.31 -7.30 35.62
C LYS A 70 1.08 -5.97 35.73
N THR A 71 1.58 -5.44 34.61
CA THR A 71 2.37 -4.20 34.59
C THR A 71 1.45 -2.99 34.73
N THR A 72 1.74 -2.12 35.71
CA THR A 72 0.99 -0.87 35.89
C THR A 72 1.41 0.16 34.82
N PRO A 73 0.46 0.82 34.11
CA PRO A 73 0.81 1.87 33.15
C PRO A 73 1.54 3.03 33.83
N PRO A 74 2.64 3.55 33.25
CA PRO A 74 3.34 4.68 33.84
C PRO A 74 2.46 5.93 33.79
N LYS A 75 2.39 6.69 34.89
CA LYS A 75 1.79 8.03 34.91
C LYS A 75 2.86 9.02 34.43
N SER A 76 2.54 9.85 33.43
CA SER A 76 3.42 10.92 33.00
C SER A 76 3.65 11.87 34.19
N SER A 77 4.88 11.92 34.70
CA SER A 77 5.26 12.94 35.67
C SER A 77 5.29 14.28 34.94
N THR A 78 4.26 15.10 35.13
CA THR A 78 4.34 16.54 34.85
C THR A 78 5.51 17.07 35.68
N GLN A 79 6.58 17.51 35.01
CA GLN A 79 7.61 18.34 35.65
C GLN A 79 7.06 19.75 35.82
#